data_AF-A0A3D3CNZ0-F1
#
_entry.id   AF-A0A3D3CNZ0-F1
#
_cell.length_a   1.000
_cell.length_b   1.000
_cell.length_c   1.000
_cell.angle_alpha   90.00
_cell.angle_beta   90.00
_cell.angle_gamma   90.00
#
_symmetry.space_group_name_H-M   'P 1'
#
loop_
_entity.id
_entity.type
_entity.pdbx_description
1 polymer ?
#
loop_
_entity_poly.entity_id
_entity_poly.type
_entity_poly.pdbx_seq_one_letter_code
_entity_poly.pdbx_strand_id
1 'polypeptide(L)'
;MAEKLKEEFRFLNRWAIPLLLLFIASRFLWLLNFPIFNDEALYINYSQLMHADWDGAKFISVANPNHDWKPPLLYWFCAPFIGSAGDPLLTARLVSASVSVTGFLSVYYFAGYYFNDKRAAFWAGLLWILNPLVIFYDRAFLAETFVYSFSAAALLFTYLAVSKNRIFIFLAVPFGAFALLSKQSGQLTVISLLFLAFLDFKKADTGHKGRLNIDFKSALLAAIAALLAYLLYRAIIPAEYFSDYGVFIGRWTFSLADLLKFPVGSWLNNLGMVYLLYSHYYTFIALAAVVLFIFCAYGGGRRHLILLALFLFNSFAVIFGMRSFNEYIYNTSNAVYLTLILGFSAGHIMGFAERRGRPLFKYICKSSVAVLPALWISVLPWYYGPAESYIDKYGTPWMKENFLLGWPSGFGVKEAVALLEKESGKTVYLDPQPGNPRTAILVYRQRYPSLEFVPIDRNVIDGLYEIDAKKAIFLFRNRPGLDWSDKVLRHDVCKEKIIFKTVDRQVPLVFCKGE
;
A
#
# COMPACT_ATOMS: atom_id res chain seq x y z
N MET A 1 -0.11 37.43 -12.66
CA MET A 1 -0.31 36.25 -11.76
C MET A 1 -1.11 35.15 -12.46
N ALA A 2 -2.28 35.43 -13.05
CA ALA A 2 -3.11 34.44 -13.75
C ALA A 2 -2.44 33.75 -14.95
N GLU A 3 -1.65 34.46 -15.76
CA GLU A 3 -0.86 33.87 -16.87
C GLU A 3 0.21 32.90 -16.36
N LYS A 4 0.93 33.29 -15.30
CA LYS A 4 1.97 32.47 -14.67
C LYS A 4 1.38 31.20 -14.04
N LEU A 5 0.20 31.31 -13.42
CA LEU A 5 -0.59 30.18 -12.94
C LEU A 5 -1.09 29.29 -14.08
N LYS A 6 -1.57 29.86 -15.20
CA LYS A 6 -1.96 29.07 -16.39
C LYS A 6 -0.78 28.29 -16.98
N GLU A 7 0.40 28.90 -17.01
CA GLU A 7 1.61 28.25 -17.51
C GLU A 7 2.09 27.14 -16.59
N GLU A 8 2.02 27.34 -15.26
CA GLU A 8 2.25 26.29 -14.27
C GLU A 8 1.24 25.16 -14.48
N PHE A 9 -0.06 25.43 -14.50
CA PHE A 9 -1.10 24.41 -14.66
C PHE A 9 -1.41 23.99 -16.11
N ARG A 10 -0.48 24.16 -17.05
CA ARG A 10 -0.70 23.84 -18.48
C ARG A 10 -1.09 22.37 -18.77
N PHE A 11 -0.91 21.48 -17.80
CA PHE A 11 -1.28 20.07 -17.85
C PHE A 11 -2.70 19.78 -17.33
N LEU A 12 -3.44 20.77 -16.80
CA LEU A 12 -4.90 20.70 -16.77
C LEU A 12 -5.41 20.67 -18.21
N ASN A 13 -5.54 19.46 -18.73
CA ASN A 13 -6.19 19.21 -20.00
C ASN A 13 -7.66 18.85 -19.74
N ARG A 14 -8.46 18.77 -20.82
CA ARG A 14 -9.87 18.37 -20.75
C ARG A 14 -10.12 16.99 -20.08
N TRP A 15 -9.08 16.20 -19.85
CA TRP A 15 -9.15 14.88 -19.23
C TRP A 15 -8.84 14.86 -17.74
N ALA A 16 -8.26 15.91 -17.16
CA ALA A 16 -7.90 15.94 -15.75
C ALA A 16 -9.13 15.73 -14.84
N ILE A 17 -10.21 16.46 -15.10
CA ILE A 17 -11.47 16.33 -14.33
C ILE A 17 -12.14 14.96 -14.55
N PRO A 18 -12.36 14.47 -15.78
CA PRO A 18 -12.89 13.12 -15.99
C PRO A 18 -12.07 12.01 -15.31
N LEU A 19 -10.74 12.07 -15.39
CA LEU A 19 -9.88 11.09 -14.72
C LEU A 19 -9.99 11.19 -13.20
N LEU A 20 -10.05 12.40 -12.63
CA LEU A 20 -10.27 12.57 -11.19
C LEU A 20 -11.62 12.02 -10.74
N LEU A 21 -12.70 12.26 -11.50
CA LEU A 21 -14.02 11.71 -11.20
C LEU A 21 -14.01 10.17 -11.29
N LEU A 22 -13.36 9.60 -12.30
CA LEU A 22 -13.19 8.16 -12.44
C LEU A 22 -12.35 7.58 -11.29
N PHE A 23 -11.30 8.29 -10.87
CA PHE A 23 -10.50 7.94 -9.70
C PHE A 23 -11.35 7.92 -8.43
N ILE A 24 -12.10 8.98 -8.15
CA ILE A 24 -12.99 9.06 -6.98
C ILE A 24 -14.02 7.93 -7.03
N ALA A 25 -14.70 7.71 -8.15
CA ALA A 25 -15.68 6.64 -8.27
C ALA A 25 -15.08 5.25 -7.98
N SER A 26 -13.89 4.97 -8.50
CA SER A 26 -13.23 3.67 -8.31
C SER A 26 -12.68 3.44 -6.90
N ARG A 27 -12.43 4.49 -6.11
CA ARG A 27 -11.89 4.36 -4.73
C ARG A 27 -12.97 4.45 -3.67
N PHE A 28 -13.97 5.30 -3.85
CA PHE A 28 -14.94 5.61 -2.80
C PHE A 28 -16.20 4.73 -2.85
N LEU A 29 -16.56 4.19 -4.01
CA LEU A 29 -17.75 3.34 -4.13
C LEU A 29 -17.47 1.92 -3.62
N TRP A 30 -18.40 1.33 -2.87
CA TRP A 30 -18.30 -0.05 -2.33
C TRP A 30 -17.11 -0.32 -1.39
N LEU A 31 -16.69 0.68 -0.61
CA LEU A 31 -15.55 0.54 0.32
C LEU A 31 -15.69 -0.62 1.30
N LEU A 32 -16.90 -1.05 1.65
CA LEU A 32 -17.16 -2.16 2.59
C LEU A 32 -17.31 -3.54 1.91
N ASN A 33 -16.99 -3.65 0.62
CA ASN A 33 -17.13 -4.93 -0.09
C ASN A 33 -16.11 -5.99 0.36
N PHE A 34 -14.92 -5.57 0.75
CA PHE A 34 -13.90 -6.45 1.34
C PHE A 34 -14.11 -6.56 2.86
N PRO A 35 -13.85 -7.73 3.48
CA PRO A 35 -13.89 -7.83 4.94
C PRO A 35 -12.76 -7.01 5.56
N ILE A 36 -12.82 -6.79 6.88
CA ILE A 36 -11.73 -6.17 7.64
C ILE A 36 -10.52 -7.11 7.70
N PHE A 37 -9.38 -6.67 7.17
CA PHE A 37 -8.17 -7.50 7.17
C PHE A 37 -7.36 -7.35 8.46
N ASN A 38 -6.43 -8.30 8.68
CA ASN A 38 -5.68 -8.39 9.94
C ASN A 38 -4.98 -7.10 10.34
N ASP A 39 -4.16 -6.56 9.43
CA ASP A 39 -3.42 -5.32 9.65
C ASP A 39 -4.36 -4.13 9.75
N GLU A 40 -5.42 -4.11 8.94
CA GLU A 40 -6.45 -3.06 8.96
C GLU A 40 -7.15 -3.00 10.33
N ALA A 41 -7.48 -4.14 10.92
CA ALA A 41 -8.04 -4.22 12.27
C ALA A 41 -7.10 -3.63 13.33
N LEU A 42 -5.82 -3.99 13.27
CA LEU A 42 -4.81 -3.44 14.18
C LEU A 42 -4.68 -1.92 14.02
N TYR A 43 -4.67 -1.45 12.78
CA TYR A 43 -4.50 -0.02 12.48
C TYR A 43 -5.70 0.80 12.94
N ILE A 44 -6.91 0.31 12.70
CA ILE A 44 -8.14 0.94 13.19
C ILE A 44 -8.14 0.95 14.73
N ASN A 45 -7.77 -0.14 15.37
CA ASN A 45 -7.72 -0.22 16.82
C ASN A 45 -6.71 0.78 17.42
N TYR A 46 -5.52 0.93 16.84
CA TYR A 46 -4.58 1.96 17.28
C TYR A 46 -5.12 3.37 17.08
N SER A 47 -5.79 3.64 15.95
CA SER A 47 -6.47 4.92 15.75
C SER A 47 -7.58 5.18 16.77
N GLN A 48 -8.33 4.15 17.18
CA GLN A 48 -9.34 4.26 18.24
C GLN A 48 -8.71 4.56 19.61
N LEU A 49 -7.59 3.90 19.95
CA LEU A 49 -6.87 4.17 21.19
C LEU A 49 -6.31 5.60 21.20
N MET A 50 -5.74 6.07 20.09
CA MET A 50 -5.28 7.46 19.94
C MET A 50 -6.41 8.48 19.96
N HIS A 51 -7.58 8.12 19.43
CA HIS A 51 -8.78 8.97 19.50
C HIS A 51 -9.27 9.11 20.95
N ALA A 52 -9.21 8.03 21.73
CA ALA A 52 -9.65 8.01 23.12
C ALA A 52 -8.64 8.69 24.07
N ASP A 53 -7.34 8.47 23.86
CA ASP A 53 -6.25 9.04 24.66
C ASP A 53 -5.05 9.35 23.77
N TRP A 54 -5.02 10.58 23.24
CA TRP A 54 -3.94 11.02 22.37
C TRP A 54 -2.57 11.01 23.07
N ASP A 55 -2.50 11.49 24.31
CA ASP A 55 -1.21 11.68 24.98
C ASP A 55 -0.58 10.36 25.40
N GLY A 56 -1.38 9.39 25.85
CA GLY A 56 -0.92 8.05 26.18
C GLY A 56 -0.65 7.17 24.95
N ALA A 57 -1.42 7.33 23.86
CA ALA A 57 -1.41 6.38 22.75
C ALA A 57 -0.81 6.88 21.43
N LYS A 58 -0.44 8.16 21.26
CA LYS A 58 0.10 8.69 19.98
C LYS A 58 1.33 7.96 19.44
N PHE A 59 2.08 7.25 20.27
CA PHE A 59 3.24 6.44 19.84
C PHE A 59 3.05 4.93 20.04
N ILE A 60 1.81 4.45 20.26
CA ILE A 60 1.53 3.03 20.54
C ILE A 60 2.06 2.07 19.46
N SER A 61 2.09 2.51 18.20
CA SER A 61 2.56 1.71 17.06
C SER A 61 4.08 1.57 16.98
N VAL A 62 4.83 2.44 17.65
CA VAL A 62 6.30 2.36 17.76
C VAL A 62 6.75 1.86 19.14
N ALA A 63 5.85 1.83 20.12
CA ALA A 63 6.06 1.40 21.50
C ALA A 63 5.45 0.03 21.83
N ASN A 64 5.09 -0.76 20.80
CA ASN A 64 4.34 -2.00 21.00
C ASN A 64 5.21 -3.10 21.66
N PRO A 65 4.71 -3.80 22.71
CA PRO A 65 5.44 -4.90 23.38
C PRO A 65 5.85 -6.06 22.48
N ASN A 66 5.25 -6.20 21.30
CA ASN A 66 5.60 -7.24 20.32
C ASN A 66 6.83 -6.86 19.45
N HIS A 67 7.44 -5.70 19.70
CA HIS A 67 8.49 -5.12 18.85
C HIS A 67 8.08 -5.04 17.37
N ASP A 68 6.78 -4.89 17.09
CA ASP A 68 6.23 -4.61 15.75
C ASP A 68 6.24 -3.09 15.54
N TRP A 69 7.42 -2.57 15.24
CA TRP A 69 7.65 -1.14 15.11
C TRP A 69 7.03 -0.63 13.81
N LYS A 70 6.07 0.29 13.89
CA LYS A 70 5.42 0.93 12.73
C LYS A 70 5.28 2.45 12.94
N PRO A 71 5.78 3.29 12.01
CA PRO A 71 5.63 4.73 12.09
C PRO A 71 4.16 5.20 12.25
N PRO A 72 3.90 6.31 12.97
CA PRO A 72 2.56 6.55 13.48
C PRO A 72 1.60 7.34 12.56
N LEU A 73 2.05 7.83 11.39
CA LEU A 73 1.29 8.81 10.60
C LEU A 73 -0.08 8.32 10.15
N LEU A 74 -0.15 7.06 9.69
CA LEU A 74 -1.41 6.48 9.25
C LEU A 74 -2.47 6.53 10.36
N TYR A 75 -2.06 6.21 11.60
CA TYR A 75 -2.96 6.19 12.74
C TYR A 75 -3.36 7.60 13.15
N TRP A 76 -2.41 8.54 13.14
CA TRP A 76 -2.64 9.97 13.41
C TRP A 76 -3.60 10.60 12.41
N PHE A 77 -3.52 10.20 11.14
CA PHE A 77 -4.45 10.69 10.12
C PHE A 77 -5.87 10.19 10.35
N CYS A 78 -6.06 8.97 10.86
CA CYS A 78 -7.38 8.40 11.06
C CYS A 78 -8.00 8.74 12.42
N ALA A 79 -7.20 8.88 13.48
CA ALA A 79 -7.67 9.12 14.84
C ALA A 79 -8.67 10.29 14.96
N PRO A 80 -8.48 11.47 14.35
CA PRO A 80 -9.44 12.58 14.43
C PRO A 80 -10.81 12.27 13.79
N PHE A 81 -10.89 11.28 12.90
CA PHE A 81 -12.11 10.95 12.16
C PHE A 81 -12.84 9.73 12.70
N ILE A 82 -12.22 8.94 13.59
CA ILE A 82 -12.84 7.76 14.21
C ILE A 82 -14.23 8.11 14.76
N GLY A 83 -15.25 7.35 14.35
CA GLY A 83 -16.65 7.53 14.74
C GLY A 83 -17.48 8.41 13.80
N SER A 84 -16.87 9.20 12.90
CA SER A 84 -17.59 10.15 12.03
C SER A 84 -18.58 9.50 11.06
N ALA A 85 -18.36 8.25 10.64
CA ALA A 85 -19.23 7.54 9.69
C ALA A 85 -20.09 6.45 10.35
N GLY A 86 -20.12 6.34 11.69
CA GLY A 86 -20.85 5.29 12.43
C GLY A 86 -20.29 3.87 12.29
N ASP A 87 -19.49 3.60 11.26
CA ASP A 87 -18.70 2.38 11.09
C ASP A 87 -17.20 2.71 11.08
N PRO A 88 -16.40 2.15 12.00
CA PRO A 88 -14.96 2.45 12.10
C PRO A 88 -14.17 1.95 10.89
N LEU A 89 -14.58 0.84 10.25
CA LEU A 89 -13.95 0.34 9.02
C LEU A 89 -14.21 1.28 7.85
N LEU A 90 -15.46 1.74 7.70
CA LEU A 90 -15.80 2.71 6.66
C LEU A 90 -15.00 4.01 6.84
N THR A 91 -14.96 4.52 8.07
CA THR A 91 -14.22 5.73 8.44
C THR A 91 -12.75 5.63 8.02
N ALA A 92 -12.09 4.53 8.41
CA ALA A 92 -10.68 4.34 8.12
C ALA A 92 -10.40 4.19 6.62
N ARG A 93 -11.25 3.45 5.90
CA ARG A 93 -11.14 3.31 4.44
C ARG A 93 -11.39 4.61 3.69
N LEU A 94 -12.27 5.48 4.18
CA LEU A 94 -12.46 6.84 3.63
C LEU A 94 -11.20 7.70 3.78
N VAL A 95 -10.51 7.59 4.92
CA VAL A 95 -9.22 8.28 5.14
C VAL A 95 -8.17 7.76 4.15
N SER A 96 -8.03 6.44 3.98
CA SER A 96 -7.10 5.83 3.01
C SER A 96 -7.40 6.31 1.58
N ALA A 97 -8.65 6.21 1.14
CA ALA A 97 -9.10 6.66 -0.17
C ALA A 97 -8.85 8.16 -0.37
N SER A 98 -9.00 8.99 0.67
CA SER A 98 -8.71 10.43 0.60
C SER A 98 -7.22 10.71 0.41
N VAL A 99 -6.35 10.01 1.15
CA VAL A 99 -4.88 10.13 0.97
C VAL A 99 -4.46 9.66 -0.42
N SER A 100 -5.11 8.65 -0.98
CA SER A 100 -4.80 8.16 -2.33
C SER A 100 -5.01 9.19 -3.45
N VAL A 101 -5.86 10.21 -3.23
CA VAL A 101 -6.03 11.34 -4.17
C VAL A 101 -4.71 12.08 -4.36
N THR A 102 -3.93 12.25 -3.29
CA THR A 102 -2.59 12.86 -3.38
C THR A 102 -1.67 12.04 -4.27
N GLY A 103 -1.70 10.70 -4.16
CA GLY A 103 -0.91 9.81 -5.01
C GLY A 103 -1.28 9.95 -6.49
N PHE A 104 -2.57 9.88 -6.80
CA PHE A 104 -3.08 10.03 -8.17
C PHE A 104 -2.69 11.37 -8.80
N LEU A 105 -2.98 12.48 -8.11
CA LEU A 105 -2.65 13.82 -8.62
C LEU A 105 -1.14 13.96 -8.82
N SER A 106 -0.34 13.45 -7.89
CA SER A 106 1.12 13.53 -7.98
C SER A 106 1.69 12.76 -9.17
N VAL A 107 1.21 11.54 -9.41
CA VAL A 107 1.60 10.74 -10.59
C VAL A 107 1.19 11.42 -11.89
N TYR A 108 -0.06 11.90 -11.97
CA TYR A 108 -0.58 12.58 -13.15
C TYR A 108 0.23 13.84 -13.50
N TYR A 109 0.44 14.72 -12.52
CA TYR A 109 1.20 15.96 -12.73
C TYR A 109 2.67 15.69 -12.96
N PHE A 110 3.29 14.75 -12.23
CA PHE A 110 4.69 14.41 -12.45
C PHE A 110 4.91 13.93 -13.88
N ALA A 111 4.11 12.99 -14.39
CA ALA A 111 4.21 12.53 -15.77
C ALA A 111 4.12 13.69 -16.77
N GLY A 112 3.15 14.60 -16.58
CA GLY A 112 3.00 15.79 -17.41
C GLY A 112 4.24 16.70 -17.40
N TYR A 113 4.69 17.12 -16.22
CA TYR A 113 5.82 18.04 -16.11
C TYR A 113 7.18 17.40 -16.45
N TYR A 114 7.38 16.13 -16.12
CA TYR A 114 8.64 15.42 -16.31
C TYR A 114 8.90 15.14 -17.78
N PHE A 115 7.89 14.59 -18.47
CA PHE A 115 7.98 14.27 -19.90
C PHE A 115 7.61 15.44 -20.81
N ASN A 116 7.05 16.52 -20.26
CA ASN A 116 6.48 17.62 -21.03
C ASN A 116 5.41 17.15 -22.04
N ASP A 117 4.63 16.13 -21.67
CA ASP A 117 3.68 15.47 -22.56
C ASP A 117 2.33 15.21 -21.85
N LYS A 118 1.26 15.81 -22.40
CA LYS A 118 -0.12 15.63 -21.92
C LYS A 118 -0.62 14.20 -22.09
N ARG A 119 -0.08 13.44 -23.04
CA ARG A 119 -0.44 12.03 -23.30
C ARG A 119 0.17 11.13 -22.24
N ALA A 120 1.44 11.36 -21.89
CA ALA A 120 2.08 10.66 -20.79
C ALA A 120 1.33 10.89 -19.47
N ALA A 121 0.89 12.13 -19.19
CA ALA A 121 0.04 12.44 -18.04
C ALA A 121 -1.29 11.67 -18.06
N PHE A 122 -2.00 11.69 -19.19
CA PHE A 122 -3.25 10.96 -19.36
C PHE A 122 -3.08 9.45 -19.11
N TRP A 123 -2.11 8.82 -19.76
CA TRP A 123 -1.88 7.38 -19.63
C TRP A 123 -1.36 6.98 -18.26
N ALA A 124 -0.46 7.75 -17.65
CA ALA A 124 -0.01 7.49 -16.27
C ALA A 124 -1.19 7.58 -15.30
N GLY A 125 -2.05 8.60 -15.43
CA GLY A 125 -3.25 8.74 -14.61
C GLY A 125 -4.25 7.60 -14.81
N LEU A 126 -4.55 7.24 -16.07
CA LEU A 126 -5.46 6.14 -16.38
C LEU A 126 -4.93 4.78 -15.87
N LEU A 127 -3.63 4.52 -16.05
CA LEU A 127 -3.02 3.28 -15.55
C LEU A 127 -2.97 3.25 -14.02
N TRP A 128 -2.72 4.38 -13.35
CA TRP A 128 -2.86 4.46 -11.89
C TRP A 128 -4.28 4.12 -11.44
N ILE A 129 -5.28 4.68 -12.14
CA ILE A 129 -6.69 4.44 -11.83
C ILE A 129 -7.03 2.95 -11.94
N LEU A 130 -6.53 2.27 -12.97
CA LEU A 130 -6.90 0.89 -13.28
C LEU A 130 -6.01 -0.16 -12.62
N ASN A 131 -4.88 0.22 -12.03
CA ASN A 131 -3.94 -0.72 -11.44
C ASN A 131 -4.60 -1.51 -10.29
N PRO A 132 -4.70 -2.85 -10.39
CA PRO A 132 -5.46 -3.67 -9.44
C PRO A 132 -4.86 -3.65 -8.02
N LEU A 133 -3.53 -3.58 -7.90
CA LEU A 133 -2.87 -3.48 -6.60
C LEU A 133 -3.13 -2.12 -5.95
N VAL A 134 -3.02 -1.04 -6.73
CA VAL A 134 -3.30 0.31 -6.22
C VAL A 134 -4.76 0.43 -5.79
N ILE A 135 -5.71 -0.09 -6.58
CA ILE A 135 -7.13 -0.13 -6.20
C ILE A 135 -7.33 -0.92 -4.90
N PHE A 136 -6.73 -2.11 -4.79
CA PHE A 136 -6.85 -2.95 -3.60
C PHE A 136 -6.35 -2.24 -2.34
N TYR A 137 -5.15 -1.65 -2.40
CA TYR A 137 -4.57 -0.95 -1.26
C TYR A 137 -5.30 0.37 -0.96
N ASP A 138 -5.61 1.21 -1.96
CA ASP A 138 -6.33 2.49 -1.78
C ASP A 138 -7.67 2.34 -1.03
N ARG A 139 -8.30 1.17 -1.16
CA ARG A 139 -9.62 0.86 -0.59
C ARG A 139 -9.57 0.12 0.73
N ALA A 140 -8.39 -0.31 1.15
CA ALA A 140 -8.13 -0.83 2.47
C ALA A 140 -7.40 0.24 3.29
N PHE A 141 -7.60 0.26 4.61
CA PHE A 141 -6.84 1.14 5.47
C PHE A 141 -5.50 0.49 5.83
N LEU A 142 -4.55 0.59 4.89
CA LEU A 142 -3.22 -0.01 4.95
C LEU A 142 -2.12 1.03 4.72
N ALA A 143 -0.93 0.78 5.29
CA ALA A 143 0.20 1.72 5.23
C ALA A 143 0.71 1.95 3.80
N GLU A 144 0.49 0.98 2.91
CA GLU A 144 0.92 1.01 1.51
C GLU A 144 0.42 2.26 0.79
N THR A 145 -0.87 2.60 0.97
CA THR A 145 -1.52 3.75 0.33
C THR A 145 -0.85 5.06 0.70
N PHE A 146 -0.48 5.22 1.96
CA PHE A 146 0.19 6.41 2.46
C PHE A 146 1.61 6.50 1.91
N VAL A 147 2.35 5.39 1.91
CA VAL A 147 3.74 5.35 1.42
C VAL A 147 3.81 5.76 -0.04
N TYR A 148 3.09 5.11 -0.96
CA TYR A 148 3.24 5.46 -2.38
C TYR A 148 2.61 6.82 -2.71
N SER A 149 1.58 7.26 -1.98
CA SER A 149 0.93 8.55 -2.25
C SER A 149 1.83 9.72 -1.86
N PHE A 150 2.40 9.67 -0.65
CA PHE A 150 3.36 10.67 -0.21
C PHE A 150 4.70 10.55 -0.93
N SER A 151 5.09 9.35 -1.35
CA SER A 151 6.28 9.16 -2.19
C SER A 151 6.12 9.82 -3.56
N ALA A 152 4.96 9.66 -4.21
CA ALA A 152 4.68 10.33 -5.47
C ALA A 152 4.66 11.85 -5.31
N ALA A 153 4.09 12.37 -4.21
CA ALA A 153 4.09 13.80 -3.90
C ALA A 153 5.50 14.33 -3.64
N ALA A 154 6.31 13.63 -2.83
CA ALA A 154 7.69 13.98 -2.56
C ALA A 154 8.52 14.00 -3.86
N LEU A 155 8.32 13.02 -4.75
CA LEU A 155 8.95 12.98 -6.07
C LEU A 155 8.55 14.18 -6.93
N LEU A 156 7.25 14.50 -6.99
CA LEU A 156 6.73 15.65 -7.72
C LEU A 156 7.32 16.97 -7.23
N PHE A 157 7.20 17.25 -5.94
CA PHE A 157 7.63 18.53 -5.40
C PHE A 157 9.14 18.68 -5.38
N THR A 158 9.91 17.59 -5.20
CA THR A 158 11.36 17.64 -5.37
C THR A 158 11.72 17.95 -6.82
N TYR A 159 11.07 17.29 -7.79
CA TYR A 159 11.29 17.61 -9.19
C TYR A 159 10.94 19.07 -9.52
N LEU A 160 9.81 19.59 -9.03
CA LEU A 160 9.45 21.00 -9.23
C LEU A 160 10.42 21.96 -8.54
N ALA A 161 10.92 21.62 -7.34
CA ALA A 161 11.90 22.41 -6.61
C ALA A 161 13.20 22.57 -7.40
N VAL A 162 13.65 21.46 -7.98
CA VAL A 162 14.89 21.38 -8.75
C VAL A 162 14.73 21.99 -10.15
N SER A 163 13.62 21.72 -10.83
CA SER A 163 13.45 22.06 -12.25
C SER A 163 12.73 23.37 -12.54
N LYS A 164 11.95 23.90 -11.58
CA LYS A 164 11.07 25.06 -11.79
C LYS A 164 11.33 26.16 -10.76
N ASN A 165 11.00 25.91 -9.50
CA ASN A 165 11.04 26.93 -8.46
C ASN A 165 11.36 26.31 -7.09
N ARG A 166 12.43 26.80 -6.45
CA ARG A 166 12.92 26.26 -5.17
C ARG A 166 11.89 26.32 -4.04
N ILE A 167 10.86 27.17 -4.12
CA ILE A 167 9.78 27.25 -3.14
C ILE A 167 9.09 25.88 -2.92
N PHE A 168 9.06 25.01 -3.94
CA PHE A 168 8.46 23.69 -3.82
C PHE A 168 9.20 22.77 -2.82
N ILE A 169 10.39 23.14 -2.33
CA ILE A 169 11.07 22.41 -1.26
C ILE A 169 10.24 22.37 0.03
N PHE A 170 9.46 23.41 0.30
CA PHE A 170 8.56 23.47 1.45
C PHE A 170 7.43 22.43 1.39
N LEU A 171 7.14 21.88 0.21
CA LEU A 171 6.24 20.74 0.04
C LEU A 171 7.00 19.42 -0.06
N ALA A 172 8.16 19.42 -0.74
CA ALA A 172 8.99 18.22 -0.89
C ALA A 172 9.41 17.62 0.47
N VAL A 173 9.84 18.47 1.41
CA VAL A 173 10.33 18.04 2.73
C VAL A 173 9.22 17.38 3.57
N PRO A 174 8.04 18.01 3.80
CA PRO A 174 6.96 17.35 4.53
C PRO A 174 6.46 16.07 3.87
N PHE A 175 6.29 16.03 2.54
CA PHE A 175 5.84 14.80 1.88
C PHE A 175 6.89 13.69 1.95
N GLY A 176 8.18 14.01 1.88
CA GLY A 176 9.26 13.04 2.13
C GLY A 176 9.23 12.50 3.56
N ALA A 177 9.02 13.37 4.55
CA ALA A 177 8.88 12.96 5.94
C ALA A 177 7.61 12.13 6.15
N PHE A 178 6.49 12.47 5.49
CA PHE A 178 5.26 11.71 5.56
C PHE A 178 5.41 10.31 4.98
N ALA A 179 6.16 10.13 3.90
CA ALA A 179 6.48 8.79 3.39
C ALA A 179 7.25 7.95 4.45
N LEU A 180 8.25 8.54 5.13
CA LEU A 180 8.99 7.89 6.22
C LEU A 180 8.12 7.61 7.45
N LEU A 181 7.22 8.53 7.80
CA LEU A 181 6.30 8.40 8.93
C LEU A 181 5.11 7.48 8.64
N SER A 182 4.97 6.99 7.40
CA SER A 182 3.92 6.02 7.03
C SER A 182 4.42 4.58 7.17
N LYS A 183 5.63 4.30 6.68
CA LYS A 183 6.28 2.99 6.76
C LYS A 183 7.77 3.13 6.49
N GLN A 184 8.54 2.18 6.98
CA GLN A 184 9.99 2.11 6.77
C GLN A 184 10.37 2.03 5.29
N SER A 185 9.53 1.42 4.45
CA SER A 185 9.76 1.36 3.00
C SER A 185 9.79 2.75 2.34
N GLY A 186 9.24 3.79 2.99
CA GLY A 186 9.39 5.18 2.55
C GLY A 186 10.85 5.66 2.49
N GLN A 187 11.78 4.98 3.16
CA GLN A 187 13.22 5.26 3.06
C GLN A 187 13.75 5.05 1.64
N LEU A 188 13.25 4.03 0.94
CA LEU A 188 13.64 3.77 -0.44
C LEU A 188 13.32 4.97 -1.32
N THR A 189 12.14 5.59 -1.11
CA THR A 189 11.76 6.81 -1.81
C THR A 189 12.68 7.98 -1.47
N VAL A 190 12.92 8.28 -0.18
CA VAL A 190 13.75 9.43 0.21
C VAL A 190 15.18 9.31 -0.34
N ILE A 191 15.77 8.11 -0.31
CA ILE A 191 17.07 7.85 -0.93
C ILE A 191 16.98 8.01 -2.46
N SER A 192 15.89 7.53 -3.07
CA SER A 192 15.67 7.64 -4.51
C SER A 192 15.58 9.09 -4.99
N LEU A 193 15.08 10.02 -4.18
CA LEU A 193 15.04 11.44 -4.54
C LEU A 193 16.42 12.01 -4.88
N LEU A 194 17.50 11.43 -4.34
CA LEU A 194 18.87 11.83 -4.65
C LEU A 194 19.22 11.61 -6.13
N PHE A 195 18.56 10.68 -6.84
CA PHE A 195 18.81 10.49 -8.28
C PHE A 195 18.31 11.66 -9.14
N LEU A 196 17.40 12.50 -8.61
CA LEU A 196 16.97 13.72 -9.31
C LEU A 196 18.12 14.75 -9.41
N ALA A 197 19.16 14.61 -8.59
CA ALA A 197 20.41 15.37 -8.69
C ALA A 197 21.08 15.27 -10.06
N PHE A 198 20.89 14.16 -10.76
CA PHE A 198 21.53 13.89 -12.04
C PHE A 198 20.74 14.43 -13.23
N LEU A 199 19.59 15.08 -12.99
CA LEU A 199 18.82 15.72 -14.05
C LEU A 199 19.60 16.91 -14.61
N ASP A 200 19.92 16.84 -15.90
CA ASP A 200 20.49 17.98 -16.62
C ASP A 200 19.36 18.90 -17.08
N PHE A 201 19.30 20.09 -16.49
CA PHE A 201 18.36 21.16 -16.87
C PHE A 201 18.98 22.18 -17.83
N LYS A 202 20.28 22.11 -18.13
CA LYS A 202 20.84 22.99 -19.16
C LYS A 202 20.25 22.57 -20.50
N LYS A 203 19.65 23.55 -21.20
CA LYS A 203 18.90 23.40 -22.46
C LYS A 203 19.49 22.29 -23.33
N ALA A 204 18.68 21.26 -23.56
CA ALA A 204 18.93 20.13 -24.44
C ALA A 204 19.04 20.52 -25.94
N ASP A 205 19.34 21.79 -26.26
CA ASP A 205 19.36 22.35 -27.61
C ASP A 205 20.68 22.18 -28.34
N THR A 206 21.74 21.70 -27.69
CA THR A 206 23.01 21.45 -28.40
C THR A 206 23.22 19.95 -28.49
N GLY A 207 23.13 19.41 -29.72
CA GLY A 207 23.31 17.99 -30.06
C GLY A 207 24.72 17.43 -29.79
N HIS A 208 25.40 17.93 -28.75
CA HIS A 208 26.71 17.49 -28.34
C HIS A 208 26.59 16.25 -27.45
N LYS A 209 27.32 15.19 -27.84
CA LYS A 209 27.51 13.97 -27.06
C LYS A 209 28.23 14.28 -25.73
N GLY A 210 27.42 14.61 -24.73
CA GLY A 210 27.44 14.08 -23.36
C GLY A 210 28.75 14.07 -22.57
N ARG A 211 29.12 15.21 -21.94
CA ARG A 211 29.76 15.17 -20.61
C ARG A 211 28.68 15.21 -19.54
N LEU A 212 28.73 14.29 -18.57
CA LEU A 212 27.91 14.30 -17.35
C LEU A 212 28.22 15.58 -16.56
N ASN A 213 27.52 16.66 -16.87
CA ASN A 213 27.54 17.87 -16.05
C ASN A 213 26.42 17.71 -15.03
N ILE A 214 26.80 17.30 -13.83
CA ILE A 214 25.91 17.35 -12.68
C ILE A 214 25.65 18.82 -12.39
N ASP A 215 24.39 19.25 -12.43
CA ASP A 215 24.04 20.55 -11.88
C ASP A 215 24.12 20.46 -10.37
N PHE A 216 25.28 20.83 -9.82
CA PHE A 216 25.56 20.77 -8.40
C PHE A 216 24.49 21.46 -7.55
N LYS A 217 23.86 22.53 -8.06
CA LYS A 217 22.77 23.23 -7.34
C LYS A 217 21.52 22.35 -7.22
N SER A 218 21.15 21.70 -8.32
CA SER A 218 20.04 20.75 -8.36
C SER A 218 20.30 19.53 -7.46
N ALA A 219 21.53 19.01 -7.50
CA ALA A 219 21.97 17.92 -6.64
C ALA A 219 21.92 18.28 -5.15
N LEU A 220 22.48 19.43 -4.79
CA LEU A 220 22.46 19.93 -3.42
C LEU A 220 21.02 20.15 -2.94
N LEU A 221 20.12 20.67 -3.79
CA LEU A 221 18.73 20.90 -3.40
C LEU A 221 17.96 19.59 -3.15
N ALA A 222 18.14 18.58 -4.01
CA ALA A 222 17.55 17.26 -3.80
C ALA A 222 18.11 16.59 -2.53
N ALA A 223 19.41 16.72 -2.27
CA ALA A 223 20.04 16.23 -1.05
C ALA A 223 19.54 16.95 0.20
N ILE A 224 19.38 18.27 0.17
CA ILE A 224 18.79 19.05 1.27
C ILE A 224 17.35 18.59 1.51
N ALA A 225 16.54 18.40 0.47
CA ALA A 225 15.16 17.93 0.63
C ALA A 225 15.11 16.55 1.31
N ALA A 226 15.94 15.61 0.87
CA ALA A 226 16.03 14.28 1.46
C ALA A 226 16.53 14.30 2.92
N LEU A 227 17.58 15.09 3.19
CA LEU A 227 18.14 15.25 4.54
C LEU A 227 17.12 15.88 5.49
N LEU A 228 16.49 16.98 5.10
CA LEU A 228 15.48 17.66 5.93
C LEU A 228 14.25 16.77 6.15
N ALA A 229 13.82 15.99 5.16
CA ALA A 229 12.75 15.02 5.33
C ALA A 229 13.11 13.96 6.39
N TYR A 230 14.34 13.43 6.34
CA TYR A 230 14.85 12.48 7.32
C TYR A 230 14.97 13.10 8.72
N LEU A 231 15.52 14.32 8.82
CA LEU A 231 15.64 15.04 10.09
C LEU A 231 14.27 15.34 10.71
N LEU A 232 13.29 15.73 9.89
CA LEU A 232 11.91 15.95 10.34
C LEU A 232 11.28 14.65 10.87
N TYR A 233 11.45 13.53 10.16
CA TYR A 233 11.04 12.21 10.63
C TYR A 233 11.69 11.84 11.98
N ARG A 234 13.00 12.09 12.13
CA ARG A 234 13.75 11.84 13.37
C ARG A 234 13.37 12.78 14.51
N ALA A 235 12.91 14.00 14.21
CA ALA A 235 12.48 14.97 15.21
C ALA A 235 11.06 14.66 15.74
N ILE A 236 10.22 14.02 14.92
CA ILE A 236 8.82 13.71 15.25
C ILE A 236 8.71 12.47 16.15
N ILE A 237 9.52 11.44 15.91
CA ILE A 237 9.51 10.21 16.72
C ILE A 237 10.57 10.33 17.82
N PRO A 238 10.20 10.14 19.11
CA PRO A 238 11.17 10.17 20.21
C PRO A 238 12.32 9.16 20.02
N ALA A 239 13.51 9.54 20.50
CA ALA A 239 14.76 8.82 20.24
C ALA A 239 14.76 7.39 20.80
N GLU A 240 14.12 7.20 21.95
CA GLU A 240 14.01 5.95 22.68
C GLU A 240 13.38 4.82 21.84
N TYR A 241 12.42 5.14 20.98
CA TYR A 241 11.73 4.15 20.14
C TYR A 241 12.57 3.66 18.94
N PHE A 242 13.72 4.27 18.65
CA PHE A 242 14.54 3.85 17.52
C PHE A 242 15.44 2.63 17.81
N SER A 243 15.53 2.22 19.07
CA SER A 243 16.20 0.96 19.43
C SER A 243 15.44 -0.25 18.84
N ASP A 244 14.12 -0.29 19.03
CA ASP A 244 13.23 -1.31 18.47
C ASP A 244 13.17 -1.29 16.94
N TYR A 245 13.30 -0.11 16.34
CA TYR A 245 13.38 0.04 14.89
C TYR A 245 14.51 -0.80 14.27
N GLY A 246 15.71 -0.78 14.87
CA GLY A 246 16.85 -1.55 14.38
C GLY A 246 16.62 -3.05 14.46
N VAL A 247 16.04 -3.53 15.56
CA VAL A 247 15.67 -4.93 15.76
C VAL A 247 14.62 -5.35 14.73
N PHE A 248 13.59 -4.55 14.52
CA PHE A 248 12.52 -4.83 13.57
C PHE A 248 13.06 -4.94 12.14
N ILE A 249 13.82 -3.95 11.67
CA ILE A 249 14.39 -3.95 10.31
C ILE A 249 15.35 -5.12 10.08
N GLY A 250 16.18 -5.46 11.07
CA GLY A 250 17.13 -6.58 10.98
C GLY A 250 16.47 -7.94 10.68
N ARG A 251 15.19 -8.13 11.03
CA ARG A 251 14.42 -9.35 10.71
C ARG A 251 14.07 -9.46 9.24
N TRP A 252 13.94 -8.34 8.52
CA TRP A 252 13.44 -8.30 7.14
C TRP A 252 14.53 -8.00 6.12
N THR A 253 15.58 -7.28 6.51
CA THR A 253 16.67 -6.88 5.60
C THR A 253 17.98 -7.59 5.92
N PHE A 254 18.78 -7.81 4.88
CA PHE A 254 20.15 -8.26 5.04
C PHE A 254 21.02 -7.12 5.59
N SER A 255 21.93 -7.47 6.51
CA SER A 255 23.04 -6.58 6.84
C SER A 255 24.03 -6.53 5.67
N LEU A 256 24.93 -5.53 5.64
CA LEU A 256 26.00 -5.50 4.64
C LEU A 256 26.87 -6.77 4.69
N ALA A 257 27.15 -7.28 5.90
CA ALA A 257 27.89 -8.51 6.09
C ALA A 257 27.15 -9.74 5.52
N ASP A 258 25.82 -9.78 5.60
CA ASP A 258 25.02 -10.86 5.01
C ASP A 258 25.00 -10.78 3.47
N LEU A 259 24.92 -9.57 2.90
CA LEU A 259 24.96 -9.38 1.45
C LEU A 259 26.28 -9.87 0.84
N LEU A 260 27.41 -9.65 1.55
CA LEU A 260 28.73 -10.13 1.12
C LEU A 260 28.88 -11.66 1.15
N LYS A 261 27.96 -12.38 1.81
CA LYS A 261 27.88 -13.85 1.75
C LYS A 261 27.12 -14.35 0.52
N PHE A 262 26.62 -13.46 -0.34
CA PHE A 262 25.85 -13.79 -1.54
C PHE A 262 24.69 -14.76 -1.25
N PRO A 263 23.60 -14.33 -0.57
CA PRO A 263 22.45 -15.18 -0.27
C PRO A 263 21.59 -15.46 -1.53
N VAL A 264 22.18 -16.13 -2.52
CA VAL A 264 21.60 -16.39 -3.86
C VAL A 264 20.24 -17.07 -3.76
N GLY A 265 20.04 -17.98 -2.79
CA GLY A 265 18.75 -18.63 -2.56
C GLY A 265 17.62 -17.63 -2.26
N SER A 266 17.85 -16.66 -1.37
CA SER A 266 16.88 -15.59 -1.08
C SER A 266 16.66 -14.70 -2.30
N TRP A 267 17.70 -14.36 -3.06
CA TRP A 267 17.58 -13.53 -4.25
C TRP A 267 16.76 -14.21 -5.36
N LEU A 268 17.00 -15.50 -5.61
CA LEU A 268 16.23 -16.28 -6.58
C LEU A 268 14.77 -16.42 -6.15
N ASN A 269 14.51 -16.65 -4.85
CA ASN A 269 13.16 -16.65 -4.32
C ASN A 269 12.47 -15.30 -4.50
N ASN A 270 13.16 -14.19 -4.21
CA ASN A 270 12.64 -12.85 -4.40
C ASN A 270 12.34 -12.54 -5.87
N LEU A 271 13.22 -12.95 -6.79
CA LEU A 271 12.98 -12.85 -8.23
C LEU A 271 11.76 -13.68 -8.69
N GLY A 272 11.61 -14.89 -8.15
CA GLY A 272 10.43 -15.73 -8.40
C GLY A 272 9.13 -15.06 -7.97
N MET A 273 9.15 -14.35 -6.84
CA MET A 273 7.99 -13.58 -6.38
C MET A 273 7.72 -12.33 -7.23
N VAL A 274 8.76 -11.63 -7.73
CA VAL A 274 8.57 -10.57 -8.73
C VAL A 274 7.94 -11.13 -10.00
N TYR A 275 8.38 -12.29 -10.47
CA TYR A 275 7.76 -12.98 -11.60
C TYR A 275 6.26 -13.29 -11.34
N LEU A 276 5.92 -13.80 -10.15
CA LEU A 276 4.52 -14.04 -9.77
C LEU A 276 3.70 -12.74 -9.75
N LEU A 277 4.24 -11.67 -9.18
CA LEU A 277 3.59 -10.36 -9.13
C LEU A 277 3.30 -9.82 -10.54
N TYR A 278 4.29 -9.87 -11.44
CA TYR A 278 4.12 -9.41 -12.82
C TYR A 278 3.16 -10.30 -13.60
N SER A 279 3.21 -11.62 -13.43
CA SER A 279 2.29 -12.52 -14.15
C SER A 279 0.83 -12.35 -13.72
N HIS A 280 0.56 -12.06 -12.45
CA HIS A 280 -0.80 -11.92 -11.93
C HIS A 280 -1.38 -10.50 -12.10
N TYR A 281 -0.60 -9.46 -11.81
CA TYR A 281 -1.14 -8.09 -11.73
C TYR A 281 -0.78 -7.20 -12.92
N TYR A 282 0.46 -7.25 -13.40
CA TYR A 282 0.95 -6.31 -14.43
C TYR A 282 0.95 -6.87 -15.85
N THR A 283 0.94 -8.20 -15.98
CA THR A 283 1.14 -9.00 -17.20
C THR A 283 2.50 -8.79 -17.87
N PHE A 284 2.88 -9.68 -18.79
CA PHE A 284 4.11 -9.53 -19.57
C PHE A 284 4.11 -8.30 -20.49
N ILE A 285 2.95 -7.69 -20.75
CA ILE A 285 2.84 -6.44 -21.50
C ILE A 285 3.51 -5.29 -20.74
N ALA A 286 3.39 -5.24 -19.41
CA ALA A 286 4.10 -4.26 -18.62
C ALA A 286 5.62 -4.43 -18.73
N LEU A 287 6.12 -5.68 -18.75
CA LEU A 287 7.55 -5.95 -18.95
C LEU A 287 8.01 -5.51 -20.35
N ALA A 288 7.24 -5.79 -21.39
CA ALA A 288 7.53 -5.33 -22.75
C ALA A 288 7.56 -3.79 -22.83
N ALA A 289 6.67 -3.10 -22.10
CA ALA A 289 6.67 -1.64 -22.03
C ALA A 289 7.86 -1.07 -21.25
N VAL A 290 8.38 -1.79 -20.23
CA VAL A 290 9.65 -1.46 -19.57
C VAL A 290 10.83 -1.65 -20.52
N VAL A 291 10.86 -2.75 -21.29
CA VAL A 291 11.90 -2.98 -22.30
C VAL A 291 11.88 -1.89 -23.37
N LEU A 292 10.69 -1.53 -23.88
CA LEU A 292 10.54 -0.40 -24.79
C LEU A 292 11.07 0.90 -24.15
N PHE A 293 10.74 1.15 -22.88
CA PHE A 293 11.23 2.31 -22.16
C PHE A 293 12.76 2.34 -22.08
N ILE A 294 13.42 1.19 -21.87
CA ILE A 294 14.89 1.09 -21.87
C ILE A 294 15.46 1.51 -23.23
N PHE A 295 14.90 1.02 -24.35
CA PHE A 295 15.32 1.44 -25.69
C PHE A 295 15.09 2.93 -25.93
N CYS A 296 13.92 3.44 -25.54
CA CYS A 296 13.63 4.86 -25.59
C CYS A 296 14.55 5.67 -24.67
N ALA A 297 14.99 5.13 -23.54
CA ALA A 297 15.86 5.82 -22.60
C ALA A 297 17.27 6.00 -23.15
N TYR A 298 17.76 5.00 -23.88
CA TYR A 298 19.05 5.07 -24.57
C TYR A 298 19.07 6.17 -25.64
N GLY A 299 17.97 6.37 -26.38
CA GLY A 299 17.86 7.41 -27.42
C GLY A 299 17.25 8.75 -26.96
N GLY A 300 16.52 8.76 -25.84
CA GLY A 300 15.65 9.86 -25.40
C GLY A 300 16.28 10.79 -24.37
N GLY A 301 17.57 10.62 -24.07
CA GLY A 301 18.34 11.49 -23.18
C GLY A 301 18.20 11.18 -21.69
N ARG A 302 18.91 11.96 -20.87
CA ARG A 302 19.20 11.67 -19.45
C ARG A 302 17.97 11.46 -18.57
N ARG A 303 16.87 12.17 -18.83
CA ARG A 303 15.65 12.08 -18.01
C ARG A 303 15.11 10.64 -17.99
N HIS A 304 15.04 9.98 -19.13
CA HIS A 304 14.57 8.60 -19.20
C HIS A 304 15.50 7.65 -18.45
N LEU A 305 16.83 7.83 -18.56
CA LEU A 305 17.81 7.04 -17.81
C LEU A 305 17.67 7.24 -16.29
N ILE A 306 17.33 8.44 -15.83
CA ILE A 306 17.12 8.72 -14.41
C ILE A 306 15.85 8.04 -13.90
N LEU A 307 14.74 8.10 -14.65
CA LEU A 307 13.53 7.38 -14.26
C LEU A 307 13.75 5.86 -14.26
N LEU A 308 14.51 5.34 -15.23
CA LEU A 308 14.92 3.93 -15.23
C LEU A 308 15.79 3.60 -14.02
N ALA A 309 16.76 4.45 -13.68
CA ALA A 309 17.61 4.28 -12.51
C ALA A 309 16.80 4.29 -11.20
N LEU A 310 15.82 5.19 -11.08
CA LEU A 310 14.88 5.22 -9.95
C LEU A 310 14.13 3.89 -9.81
N PHE A 311 13.53 3.40 -10.90
CA PHE A 311 12.81 2.12 -10.92
C PHE A 311 13.73 0.94 -10.58
N LEU A 312 14.91 0.85 -11.23
CA LEU A 312 15.85 -0.24 -11.03
C LEU A 312 16.47 -0.21 -9.63
N PHE A 313 16.77 0.97 -9.07
CA PHE A 313 17.29 1.09 -7.71
C PHE A 313 16.30 0.53 -6.69
N ASN A 314 15.02 0.92 -6.78
CA ASN A 314 13.98 0.42 -5.87
C ASN A 314 13.75 -1.08 -6.03
N SER A 315 13.68 -1.56 -7.28
CA SER A 315 13.57 -3.00 -7.57
C SER A 315 14.76 -3.78 -7.01
N PHE A 316 15.99 -3.29 -7.22
CA PHE A 316 17.21 -3.91 -6.73
C PHE A 316 17.26 -3.93 -5.20
N ALA A 317 16.93 -2.82 -4.55
CA ALA A 317 16.92 -2.73 -3.09
C ALA A 317 15.98 -3.76 -2.45
N VAL A 318 14.80 -3.98 -3.04
CA VAL A 318 13.85 -5.00 -2.55
C VAL A 318 14.30 -6.41 -2.88
N ILE A 319 14.70 -6.68 -4.12
CA ILE A 319 15.09 -8.04 -4.55
C ILE A 319 16.33 -8.53 -3.81
N PHE A 320 17.35 -7.68 -3.68
CA PHE A 320 18.66 -8.09 -3.16
C PHE A 320 18.85 -7.72 -1.68
N GLY A 321 18.18 -6.69 -1.18
CA GLY A 321 18.31 -6.21 0.20
C GLY A 321 17.42 -6.94 1.21
N MET A 322 16.37 -7.65 0.77
CA MET A 322 15.43 -8.32 1.67
C MET A 322 15.73 -9.81 1.88
N ARG A 323 15.60 -10.28 3.13
CA ARG A 323 15.73 -11.70 3.51
C ARG A 323 14.60 -12.56 2.93
N SER A 324 13.39 -12.00 2.88
CA SER A 324 12.20 -12.61 2.32
C SER A 324 11.43 -11.58 1.49
N PHE A 325 10.87 -12.04 0.37
CA PHE A 325 10.10 -11.16 -0.50
C PHE A 325 8.81 -10.73 0.17
N ASN A 326 8.44 -9.50 -0.12
CA ASN A 326 7.29 -8.89 0.45
C ASN A 326 6.56 -8.09 -0.63
N GLU A 327 5.42 -8.61 -1.08
CA GLU A 327 4.66 -8.04 -2.20
C GLU A 327 4.29 -6.57 -1.95
N TYR A 328 3.93 -6.20 -0.72
CA TYR A 328 3.57 -4.83 -0.40
C TYR A 328 4.78 -3.87 -0.42
N ILE A 329 5.97 -4.33 -0.01
CA ILE A 329 7.18 -3.49 -0.07
C ILE A 329 7.58 -3.26 -1.53
N TYR A 330 7.60 -4.30 -2.35
CA TYR A 330 7.91 -4.16 -3.78
C TYR A 330 6.92 -3.24 -4.49
N ASN A 331 5.62 -3.40 -4.22
CA ASN A 331 4.58 -2.57 -4.80
C ASN A 331 4.72 -1.10 -4.34
N THR A 332 4.88 -0.84 -3.04
CA THR A 332 5.04 0.54 -2.53
C THR A 332 6.28 1.25 -3.07
N SER A 333 7.37 0.52 -3.29
CA SER A 333 8.60 1.10 -3.84
C SER A 333 8.56 1.31 -5.35
N ASN A 334 7.81 0.51 -6.10
CA ASN A 334 7.86 0.52 -7.57
C ASN A 334 6.58 0.99 -8.28
N ALA A 335 5.40 0.97 -7.65
CA ALA A 335 4.14 1.31 -8.31
C ALA A 335 4.16 2.70 -8.96
N VAL A 336 4.75 3.69 -8.27
CA VAL A 336 4.92 5.06 -8.78
C VAL A 336 5.76 5.06 -10.06
N TYR A 337 6.98 4.53 -10.02
CA TYR A 337 7.90 4.56 -11.15
C TYR A 337 7.45 3.69 -12.32
N LEU A 338 6.92 2.51 -12.03
CA LEU A 338 6.38 1.62 -13.05
C LEU A 338 5.22 2.29 -13.79
N THR A 339 4.30 2.94 -13.06
CA THR A 339 3.16 3.64 -13.69
C THR A 339 3.61 4.79 -14.58
N LEU A 340 4.65 5.53 -14.18
CA LEU A 340 5.26 6.60 -14.98
C LEU A 340 5.92 6.07 -16.26
N ILE A 341 6.66 4.95 -16.15
CA ILE A 341 7.29 4.27 -17.28
C ILE A 341 6.22 3.79 -18.27
N LEU A 342 5.18 3.11 -17.78
CA LEU A 342 4.09 2.60 -18.62
C LEU A 342 3.31 3.75 -19.27
N GLY A 343 3.01 4.81 -18.53
CA GLY A 343 2.33 6.00 -19.04
C GLY A 343 3.11 6.69 -20.14
N PHE A 344 4.43 6.83 -20.00
CA PHE A 344 5.29 7.35 -21.05
C PHE A 344 5.31 6.43 -22.28
N SER A 345 5.56 5.13 -22.10
CA SER A 345 5.61 4.16 -23.20
C SER A 345 4.31 4.17 -24.00
N ALA A 346 3.15 4.20 -23.34
CA ALA A 346 1.85 4.34 -23.97
C ALA A 346 1.70 5.66 -24.76
N GLY A 347 2.08 6.79 -24.15
CA GLY A 347 2.07 8.09 -24.81
C GLY A 347 2.96 8.14 -26.05
N HIS A 348 4.16 7.55 -25.97
CA HIS A 348 5.13 7.50 -27.05
C HIS A 348 4.66 6.63 -28.22
N ILE A 349 4.13 5.42 -27.95
CA ILE A 349 3.56 4.54 -28.99
C ILE A 349 2.44 5.27 -29.73
N MET A 350 1.53 5.93 -29.01
CA MET A 350 0.43 6.68 -29.60
C MET A 350 0.92 7.87 -30.46
N GLY A 351 1.90 8.63 -29.96
CA GLY A 351 2.50 9.74 -30.71
C GLY A 351 3.31 9.30 -31.93
N PHE A 352 3.93 8.13 -31.90
CA PHE A 352 4.58 7.55 -33.06
C PHE A 352 3.56 7.11 -34.12
N ALA A 353 2.52 6.40 -33.70
CA ALA A 353 1.45 5.92 -34.57
C ALA A 353 0.77 7.06 -35.34
N GLU A 354 0.45 8.17 -34.65
CA GLU A 354 -0.19 9.32 -35.27
C GLU A 354 0.67 9.99 -36.36
N ARG A 355 1.98 10.12 -36.12
CA ARG A 355 2.91 10.82 -37.02
C ARG A 355 3.34 10.02 -38.24
N ARG A 356 3.51 8.71 -38.12
CA ARG A 356 4.16 7.88 -39.16
C ARG A 356 3.36 6.67 -39.63
N GLY A 357 2.22 6.37 -39.02
CA GLY A 357 1.50 5.13 -39.29
C GLY A 357 0.63 5.16 -40.55
N ARG A 358 0.77 4.13 -41.40
CA ARG A 358 -0.34 3.66 -42.25
C ARG A 358 -1.56 3.34 -41.36
N PRO A 359 -2.80 3.43 -41.87
CA PRO A 359 -4.01 3.24 -41.04
C PRO A 359 -3.98 1.94 -40.24
N LEU A 360 -3.58 0.81 -40.84
CA LEU A 360 -3.45 -0.48 -40.13
C LEU A 360 -2.48 -0.43 -38.95
N PHE A 361 -1.31 0.19 -39.12
CA PHE A 361 -0.32 0.36 -38.05
C PHE A 361 -0.86 1.24 -36.91
N LYS A 362 -1.63 2.29 -37.25
CA LYS A 362 -2.33 3.11 -36.24
C LYS A 362 -3.29 2.28 -35.40
N TYR A 363 -4.06 1.39 -36.02
CA TYR A 363 -4.97 0.51 -35.29
C TYR A 363 -4.20 -0.47 -34.40
N ILE A 364 -3.13 -1.10 -34.89
CA ILE A 364 -2.30 -2.03 -34.11
C ILE A 364 -1.72 -1.32 -32.87
N CYS A 365 -1.13 -0.13 -33.03
CA CYS A 365 -0.58 0.63 -31.90
C CYS A 365 -1.67 1.01 -30.89
N LYS A 366 -2.82 1.51 -31.35
CA LYS A 366 -3.95 1.85 -30.47
C LYS A 366 -4.45 0.64 -29.70
N SER A 367 -4.62 -0.50 -30.38
CA SER A 367 -5.02 -1.76 -29.76
C SER A 367 -4.00 -2.20 -28.72
N SER A 368 -2.69 -2.17 -29.04
CA SER A 368 -1.63 -2.59 -28.11
C SER A 368 -1.61 -1.79 -26.81
N VAL A 369 -1.80 -0.46 -26.89
CA VAL A 369 -1.87 0.42 -25.71
C VAL A 369 -3.16 0.19 -24.93
N ALA A 370 -4.26 -0.14 -25.61
CA ALA A 370 -5.53 -0.45 -24.97
C ALA A 370 -5.55 -1.81 -24.25
N VAL A 371 -4.67 -2.77 -24.62
CA VAL A 371 -4.68 -4.11 -24.02
C VAL A 371 -4.47 -4.06 -22.51
N LEU A 372 -3.47 -3.32 -22.02
CA LEU A 372 -3.18 -3.31 -20.58
C LEU A 372 -4.33 -2.72 -19.74
N PRO A 373 -4.88 -1.53 -20.07
CA PRO A 373 -6.13 -1.05 -19.48
C PRO A 373 -7.29 -2.03 -19.62
N ALA A 374 -7.48 -2.67 -20.78
CA ALA A 374 -8.58 -3.61 -20.99
C ALA A 374 -8.45 -4.86 -20.11
N LEU A 375 -7.23 -5.39 -19.95
CA LEU A 375 -6.95 -6.50 -19.04
C LEU A 375 -7.26 -6.10 -17.61
N TRP A 376 -6.83 -4.92 -17.16
CA TRP A 376 -7.15 -4.44 -15.82
C TRP A 376 -8.64 -4.14 -15.62
N ILE A 377 -9.32 -3.59 -16.61
CA ILE A 377 -10.78 -3.40 -16.60
C ILE A 377 -11.48 -4.75 -16.48
N SER A 378 -10.99 -5.81 -17.13
CA SER A 378 -11.59 -7.15 -17.04
C SER A 378 -11.55 -7.75 -15.63
N VAL A 379 -10.68 -7.24 -14.76
CA VAL A 379 -10.57 -7.63 -13.35
C VAL A 379 -11.56 -6.86 -12.47
N LEU A 380 -12.00 -5.66 -12.88
CA LEU A 380 -12.89 -4.82 -12.07
C LEU A 380 -14.22 -5.48 -11.71
N PRO A 381 -14.95 -6.18 -12.60
CA PRO A 381 -16.20 -6.86 -12.22
C PRO A 381 -16.02 -7.85 -11.08
N TRP A 382 -14.86 -8.49 -10.97
CA TRP A 382 -14.54 -9.42 -9.89
C TRP A 382 -14.21 -8.68 -8.61
N TYR A 383 -13.48 -7.57 -8.73
CA TYR A 383 -13.14 -6.72 -7.61
C TYR A 383 -14.37 -6.06 -6.95
N TYR A 384 -15.37 -5.69 -7.76
CA TYR A 384 -16.66 -5.17 -7.29
C TYR A 384 -17.70 -6.28 -7.03
N GLY A 385 -17.37 -7.52 -7.37
CA GLY A 385 -18.14 -8.72 -7.03
C GLY A 385 -17.75 -9.25 -5.64
N PRO A 386 -18.04 -10.53 -5.33
CA PRO A 386 -17.65 -11.12 -4.05
C PRO A 386 -16.12 -11.09 -3.86
N ALA A 387 -15.67 -10.52 -2.74
CA ALA A 387 -14.25 -10.27 -2.47
C ALA A 387 -13.39 -11.55 -2.55
N GLU A 388 -13.93 -12.68 -2.10
CA GLU A 388 -13.30 -14.00 -2.15
C GLU A 388 -13.03 -14.44 -3.59
N SER A 389 -13.94 -14.14 -4.53
CA SER A 389 -13.80 -14.51 -5.94
C SER A 389 -12.66 -13.72 -6.60
N TYR A 390 -12.49 -12.45 -6.25
CA TYR A 390 -11.36 -11.66 -6.73
C TYR A 390 -10.02 -12.22 -6.20
N ILE A 391 -9.92 -12.44 -4.88
CA ILE A 391 -8.68 -12.91 -4.26
C ILE A 391 -8.32 -14.32 -4.76
N ASP A 392 -9.28 -15.22 -4.87
CA ASP A 392 -9.01 -16.57 -5.35
C ASP A 392 -8.67 -16.58 -6.85
N LYS A 393 -9.31 -15.77 -7.68
CA LYS A 393 -9.04 -15.84 -9.11
C LYS A 393 -7.77 -15.09 -9.54
N TYR A 394 -7.51 -13.93 -8.94
CA TYR A 394 -6.47 -13.00 -9.39
C TYR A 394 -5.36 -12.76 -8.37
N GLY A 395 -5.55 -13.17 -7.11
CA GLY A 395 -4.52 -13.05 -6.09
C GLY A 395 -3.34 -13.98 -6.37
N THR A 396 -2.13 -13.50 -6.11
CA THR A 396 -0.94 -14.35 -6.00
C THR A 396 -1.13 -15.39 -4.88
N PRO A 397 -0.34 -16.48 -4.86
CA PRO A 397 -0.35 -17.41 -3.74
C PRO A 397 -0.18 -16.73 -2.38
N TRP A 398 0.67 -15.70 -2.30
CA TRP A 398 0.86 -14.92 -1.10
C TRP A 398 -0.41 -14.12 -0.72
N MET A 399 -1.05 -13.45 -1.68
CA MET A 399 -2.28 -12.71 -1.41
C MET A 399 -3.41 -13.65 -0.94
N LYS A 400 -3.56 -14.81 -1.59
CA LYS A 400 -4.54 -15.82 -1.17
C LYS A 400 -4.31 -16.27 0.27
N GLU A 401 -3.07 -16.58 0.62
CA GLU A 401 -2.74 -17.02 1.98
C GLU A 401 -3.02 -15.93 3.02
N ASN A 402 -2.68 -14.67 2.74
CA ASN A 402 -2.80 -13.60 3.73
C ASN A 402 -4.21 -13.01 3.82
N PHE A 403 -5.01 -13.05 2.76
CA PHE A 403 -6.30 -12.35 2.72
C PHE A 403 -7.53 -13.27 2.60
N LEU A 404 -7.37 -14.54 2.18
CA LEU A 404 -8.48 -15.47 1.98
C LEU A 404 -8.33 -16.75 2.80
N LEU A 405 -7.24 -17.48 2.62
CA LEU A 405 -7.08 -18.85 3.10
C LEU A 405 -6.55 -18.92 4.54
N GLY A 406 -5.56 -18.13 4.87
CA GLY A 406 -4.87 -18.21 6.16
C GLY A 406 -5.64 -17.56 7.31
N TRP A 407 -5.06 -17.70 8.51
CA TRP A 407 -5.59 -17.09 9.72
C TRP A 407 -5.76 -15.54 9.69
N PRO A 408 -4.96 -14.74 8.92
CA PRO A 408 -5.15 -13.29 8.88
C PRO A 408 -6.40 -12.85 8.08
N SER A 409 -7.06 -13.79 7.42
CA SER A 409 -8.30 -13.59 6.67
C SER A 409 -9.35 -12.84 7.50
N GLY A 410 -10.09 -11.93 6.86
CA GLY A 410 -11.18 -11.15 7.48
C GLY A 410 -12.57 -11.78 7.35
N PHE A 411 -12.71 -12.79 6.49
CA PHE A 411 -14.01 -13.40 6.21
C PHE A 411 -14.60 -14.08 7.45
N GLY A 412 -15.89 -13.88 7.70
CA GLY A 412 -16.60 -14.32 8.90
C GLY A 412 -16.72 -13.26 10.00
N VAL A 413 -15.90 -12.19 9.99
CA VAL A 413 -15.94 -11.18 11.05
C VAL A 413 -17.25 -10.40 11.05
N LYS A 414 -17.77 -10.03 9.87
CA LYS A 414 -19.03 -9.29 9.75
C LYS A 414 -20.19 -10.10 10.31
N GLU A 415 -20.22 -11.39 10.01
CA GLU A 415 -21.22 -12.34 10.48
C GLU A 415 -21.12 -12.54 11.99
N ALA A 416 -19.89 -12.69 12.52
CA ALA A 416 -19.66 -12.79 13.96
C ALA A 416 -20.10 -11.53 14.71
N VAL A 417 -19.81 -10.33 14.18
CA VAL A 417 -20.29 -9.06 14.75
C VAL A 417 -21.83 -9.03 14.80
N ALA A 418 -22.50 -9.44 13.73
CA ALA A 418 -23.96 -9.48 13.67
C ALA A 418 -24.59 -10.50 14.64
N LEU A 419 -23.87 -11.57 15.01
CA LEU A 419 -24.29 -12.47 16.09
C LEU A 419 -24.08 -11.84 17.46
N LEU A 420 -22.91 -11.23 17.71
CA LEU A 420 -22.60 -10.59 19.00
C LEU A 420 -23.56 -9.43 19.33
N GLU A 421 -24.02 -8.67 18.33
CA GLU A 421 -25.03 -7.61 18.51
C GLU A 421 -26.37 -8.13 19.08
N LYS A 422 -26.64 -9.44 18.99
CA LYS A 422 -27.86 -10.08 19.52
C LYS A 422 -27.67 -10.67 20.92
N GLU A 423 -26.44 -10.70 21.44
CA GLU A 423 -26.11 -11.28 22.75
C GLU A 423 -26.01 -10.17 23.81
N SER A 424 -26.21 -10.52 25.08
CA SER A 424 -26.09 -9.58 26.19
C SER A 424 -25.67 -10.27 27.48
N GLY A 425 -24.86 -9.59 28.30
CA GLY A 425 -24.43 -10.09 29.61
C GLY A 425 -23.54 -11.33 29.56
N LYS A 426 -22.85 -11.55 28.44
CA LYS A 426 -21.93 -12.68 28.20
C LYS A 426 -20.48 -12.21 28.11
N THR A 427 -19.57 -13.12 28.41
CA THR A 427 -18.13 -12.95 28.26
C THR A 427 -17.69 -13.61 26.95
N VAL A 428 -17.05 -12.82 26.08
CA VAL A 428 -16.52 -13.25 24.79
C VAL A 428 -15.02 -13.52 24.93
N TYR A 429 -14.66 -14.80 24.86
CA TYR A 429 -13.31 -15.30 24.84
C TYR A 429 -12.76 -15.25 23.40
N LEU A 430 -11.77 -14.39 23.17
CA LEU A 430 -11.22 -14.11 21.85
C LEU A 430 -9.89 -14.83 21.61
N ASP A 431 -9.60 -15.20 20.36
CA ASP A 431 -8.30 -15.73 19.93
C ASP A 431 -7.12 -14.97 20.58
N PRO A 432 -6.08 -15.65 21.11
CA PRO A 432 -4.93 -14.99 21.73
C PRO A 432 -4.24 -14.00 20.79
N GLN A 433 -4.25 -14.28 19.49
CA GLN A 433 -3.44 -13.58 18.51
C GLN A 433 -3.97 -12.16 18.23
N PRO A 434 -3.08 -11.14 18.15
CA PRO A 434 -3.49 -9.82 17.68
C PRO A 434 -3.95 -9.85 16.22
N GLY A 435 -4.91 -9.00 15.87
CA GLY A 435 -5.50 -8.92 14.54
C GLY A 435 -6.77 -9.75 14.41
N ASN A 436 -6.88 -10.59 13.38
CA ASN A 436 -8.13 -11.33 13.10
C ASN A 436 -8.20 -12.66 13.89
N PRO A 437 -9.31 -12.96 14.59
CA PRO A 437 -10.52 -12.16 14.73
C PRO A 437 -10.49 -11.16 15.91
N ARG A 438 -9.61 -11.36 16.90
CA ARG A 438 -9.63 -10.66 18.20
C ARG A 438 -9.76 -9.14 18.07
N THR A 439 -8.79 -8.50 17.44
CA THR A 439 -8.75 -7.04 17.29
C THR A 439 -9.87 -6.54 16.39
N ALA A 440 -10.23 -7.28 15.32
CA ALA A 440 -11.32 -6.87 14.45
C ALA A 440 -12.67 -6.87 15.16
N ILE A 441 -12.90 -7.80 16.08
CA ILE A 441 -14.07 -7.78 16.94
C ILE A 441 -13.98 -6.57 17.88
N LEU A 442 -12.86 -6.35 18.56
CA LEU A 442 -12.68 -5.20 19.45
C LEU A 442 -12.87 -3.84 18.75
N VAL A 443 -12.58 -3.73 17.45
CA VAL A 443 -12.87 -2.52 16.65
C VAL A 443 -14.37 -2.16 16.69
N TYR A 444 -15.26 -3.15 16.76
CA TYR A 444 -16.71 -2.97 16.84
C TYR A 444 -17.27 -3.00 18.27
N ARG A 445 -16.43 -2.93 19.31
CA ARG A 445 -16.84 -3.04 20.73
C ARG A 445 -18.02 -2.14 21.11
N GLN A 446 -18.08 -0.93 20.54
CA GLN A 446 -19.14 0.04 20.81
C GLN A 446 -20.55 -0.47 20.45
N ARG A 447 -20.66 -1.48 19.57
CA ARG A 447 -21.96 -2.05 19.16
C ARG A 447 -22.56 -3.02 20.16
N TYR A 448 -21.79 -3.49 21.15
CA TYR A 448 -22.24 -4.45 22.15
C TYR A 448 -21.65 -4.10 23.53
N PRO A 449 -22.06 -2.97 24.12
CA PRO A 449 -21.46 -2.45 25.35
C PRO A 449 -21.70 -3.35 26.59
N SER A 450 -22.68 -4.26 26.55
CA SER A 450 -22.97 -5.20 27.64
C SER A 450 -22.11 -6.47 27.63
N LEU A 451 -21.28 -6.66 26.60
CA LEU A 451 -20.39 -7.82 26.50
C LEU A 451 -19.01 -7.51 27.11
N GLU A 452 -18.47 -8.49 27.83
CA GLU A 452 -17.09 -8.47 28.31
C GLU A 452 -16.18 -9.19 27.31
N PHE A 453 -14.95 -8.71 27.13
CA PHE A 453 -13.99 -9.31 26.21
C PHE A 453 -12.75 -9.77 26.94
N VAL A 454 -12.46 -11.07 26.86
CA VAL A 454 -11.31 -11.70 27.52
C VAL A 454 -10.45 -12.39 26.46
N PRO A 455 -9.15 -12.07 26.33
CA PRO A 455 -8.28 -12.85 25.45
C PRO A 455 -8.10 -14.26 26.03
N ILE A 456 -8.16 -15.27 25.16
CA ILE A 456 -7.82 -16.64 25.53
C ILE A 456 -6.32 -16.68 25.82
N ASP A 457 -5.96 -16.95 27.07
CA ASP A 457 -4.60 -17.18 27.50
C ASP A 457 -4.49 -18.56 28.18
N ARG A 458 -3.31 -18.86 28.74
CA ARG A 458 -3.07 -20.14 29.39
C ARG A 458 -4.01 -20.37 30.59
N ASN A 459 -4.35 -19.33 31.34
CA ASN A 459 -5.23 -19.46 32.50
C ASN A 459 -6.66 -19.79 32.06
N VAL A 460 -7.15 -19.15 30.99
CA VAL A 460 -8.45 -19.48 30.39
C VAL A 460 -8.48 -20.92 29.89
N ILE A 461 -7.38 -21.39 29.30
CA ILE A 461 -7.29 -22.77 28.78
C ILE A 461 -7.25 -23.80 29.91
N ASP A 462 -6.43 -23.55 30.93
CA ASP A 462 -6.26 -24.46 32.07
C ASP A 462 -7.53 -24.50 32.95
N GLY A 463 -8.25 -23.37 33.04
CA GLY A 463 -9.52 -23.21 33.76
C GLY A 463 -10.78 -23.40 32.91
N LEU A 464 -10.69 -23.96 31.70
CA LEU A 464 -11.83 -24.06 30.76
C LEU A 464 -13.06 -24.76 31.37
N TYR A 465 -12.83 -25.72 32.28
CA TYR A 465 -13.86 -26.49 32.98
C TYR A 465 -14.63 -25.69 34.04
N GLU A 466 -14.09 -24.55 34.47
CA GLU A 466 -14.70 -23.68 35.49
C GLU A 466 -15.56 -22.57 34.88
N ILE A 467 -15.49 -22.39 33.56
CA ILE A 467 -16.23 -21.35 32.84
C ILE A 467 -17.72 -21.73 32.75
N ASP A 468 -18.60 -20.84 33.22
CA ASP A 468 -20.04 -20.96 33.04
C ASP A 468 -20.41 -20.89 31.56
N ALA A 469 -20.65 -22.06 30.95
CA ALA A 469 -20.96 -22.21 29.53
C ALA A 469 -22.10 -21.29 29.08
N LYS A 470 -23.13 -21.08 29.90
CA LYS A 470 -24.30 -20.24 29.54
C LYS A 470 -23.94 -18.77 29.35
N LYS A 471 -22.84 -18.34 29.96
CA LYS A 471 -22.34 -16.96 29.89
C LYS A 471 -21.14 -16.81 28.96
N ALA A 472 -20.69 -17.87 28.30
CA ALA A 472 -19.47 -17.87 27.51
C ALA A 472 -19.75 -17.93 26.00
N ILE A 473 -19.00 -17.11 25.27
CA ILE A 473 -18.88 -17.19 23.80
C ILE A 473 -17.39 -17.30 23.48
N PHE A 474 -16.99 -18.28 22.68
CA PHE A 474 -15.64 -18.42 22.16
C PHE A 474 -15.62 -18.03 20.68
N LEU A 475 -14.65 -17.18 20.31
CA LEU A 475 -14.49 -16.71 18.94
C LEU A 475 -13.03 -16.75 18.51
N PHE A 476 -12.70 -17.70 17.63
CA PHE A 476 -11.32 -18.00 17.27
C PHE A 476 -11.17 -18.58 15.86
N ARG A 477 -9.94 -18.52 15.32
CA ARG A 477 -9.60 -19.19 14.05
C ARG A 477 -9.21 -20.63 14.34
N ASN A 478 -9.94 -21.59 13.80
CA ASN A 478 -9.64 -23.02 13.99
C ASN A 478 -8.43 -23.44 13.13
N ARG A 479 -7.24 -23.32 13.71
CA ARG A 479 -5.98 -23.69 13.07
C ARG A 479 -5.60 -25.12 13.43
N PRO A 480 -5.27 -25.97 12.44
CA PRO A 480 -4.72 -27.29 12.74
C PRO A 480 -3.50 -27.18 13.66
N GLY A 481 -3.46 -28.00 14.71
CA GLY A 481 -2.32 -28.07 15.65
C GLY A 481 -2.42 -27.15 16.87
N LEU A 482 -3.50 -26.39 17.05
CA LEU A 482 -3.77 -25.68 18.30
C LEU A 482 -4.54 -26.58 19.28
N ASP A 483 -3.85 -27.19 20.24
CA ASP A 483 -4.44 -28.08 21.25
C ASP A 483 -5.64 -27.45 21.99
N TRP A 484 -5.57 -26.15 22.27
CA TRP A 484 -6.63 -25.46 23.00
C TRP A 484 -7.92 -25.27 22.19
N SER A 485 -7.85 -25.07 20.87
CA SER A 485 -9.06 -24.92 20.06
C SER A 485 -9.84 -26.23 20.00
N ASP A 486 -9.12 -27.34 19.93
CA ASP A 486 -9.70 -28.68 20.00
C ASP A 486 -10.36 -28.94 21.35
N LYS A 487 -9.74 -28.50 22.47
CA LYS A 487 -10.35 -28.59 23.81
C LYS A 487 -11.66 -27.82 23.88
N VAL A 488 -11.70 -26.57 23.40
CA VAL A 488 -12.94 -25.77 23.36
C VAL A 488 -14.01 -26.47 22.51
N LEU A 489 -13.64 -26.99 21.34
CA LEU A 489 -14.57 -27.64 20.41
C LEU A 489 -15.12 -28.99 20.88
N ARG A 490 -14.39 -29.72 21.72
CA ARG A 490 -14.80 -31.05 22.23
C ARG A 490 -15.55 -30.97 23.56
N HIS A 491 -15.62 -29.80 24.17
CA HIS A 491 -16.18 -29.61 25.50
C HIS A 491 -17.61 -29.04 25.46
N ASP A 492 -18.39 -29.32 26.51
CA ASP A 492 -19.78 -28.84 26.69
C ASP A 492 -19.93 -27.31 26.75
N VAL A 493 -18.82 -26.56 26.72
CA VAL A 493 -18.86 -25.09 26.58
C VAL A 493 -19.25 -24.66 25.16
N CYS A 494 -19.19 -25.59 24.19
CA CYS A 494 -19.49 -25.33 22.78
C CYS A 494 -20.73 -26.10 22.30
N LYS A 495 -21.92 -25.67 22.73
CA LYS A 495 -23.17 -26.35 22.33
C LYS A 495 -23.66 -25.89 20.96
N GLU A 496 -23.64 -24.58 20.71
CA GLU A 496 -23.93 -24.01 19.41
C GLU A 496 -22.62 -23.65 18.71
N LYS A 497 -22.34 -24.33 17.59
CA LYS A 497 -21.15 -24.11 16.78
C LYS A 497 -21.51 -23.59 15.40
N ILE A 498 -21.05 -22.39 15.09
CA ILE A 498 -21.19 -21.77 13.77
C ILE A 498 -19.80 -21.61 13.18
N ILE A 499 -19.61 -22.15 11.97
CA ILE A 499 -18.35 -22.11 11.24
C ILE A 499 -18.50 -21.14 10.08
N PHE A 500 -17.76 -20.04 10.11
CA PHE A 500 -17.69 -19.10 8.98
C PHE A 500 -16.52 -19.46 8.08
N LYS A 501 -16.84 -19.93 6.87
CA LYS A 501 -15.91 -20.12 5.74
C LYS A 501 -16.59 -19.72 4.44
N THR A 502 -15.84 -19.10 3.53
CA THR A 502 -16.28 -18.77 2.18
C THR A 502 -15.71 -19.73 1.13
N VAL A 503 -14.59 -20.40 1.44
CA VAL A 503 -13.95 -21.41 0.56
C VAL A 503 -13.43 -22.60 1.36
N ASP A 504 -13.29 -23.78 0.72
CA ASP A 504 -13.02 -25.04 1.42
C ASP A 504 -11.64 -25.15 2.09
N ARG A 505 -10.66 -24.37 1.63
CA ARG A 505 -9.30 -24.34 2.20
C ARG A 505 -9.07 -23.21 3.20
N GLN A 506 -10.08 -22.41 3.49
CA GLN A 506 -9.96 -21.32 4.43
C GLN A 506 -9.89 -21.84 5.87
N VAL A 507 -8.98 -21.27 6.67
CA VAL A 507 -8.98 -21.39 8.13
C VAL A 507 -10.25 -20.72 8.67
N PRO A 508 -11.25 -21.49 9.12
CA PRO A 508 -12.56 -20.93 9.41
C PRO A 508 -12.53 -20.12 10.70
N LEU A 509 -13.37 -19.09 10.76
CA LEU A 509 -13.69 -18.43 12.02
C LEU A 509 -14.80 -19.24 12.69
N VAL A 510 -14.56 -19.67 13.93
CA VAL A 510 -15.52 -20.42 14.71
C VAL A 510 -16.14 -19.49 15.73
N PHE A 511 -17.46 -19.40 15.68
CA PHE A 511 -18.28 -18.84 16.75
C PHE A 511 -18.90 -20.00 17.52
N CYS A 512 -18.62 -20.05 18.80
CA CYS A 512 -18.95 -21.15 19.68
C CYS A 512 -19.63 -20.59 20.92
N LYS A 513 -20.84 -21.02 21.20
CA LYS A 513 -21.68 -20.49 22.28
C LYS A 513 -22.19 -21.64 23.14
N GLY A 514 -22.15 -21.46 24.45
CA GLY A 514 -22.79 -22.38 25.38
C GLY A 514 -24.32 -22.19 25.43
N GLU A 515 -24.99 -23.02 26.22
CA GLU A 515 -26.45 -23.16 26.26
C GLU A 515 -27.24 -21.88 26.54
#